data_AF-A0AAN8J7Q6-F1
#
_entry.id   AF-A0AAN8J7Q6-F1
#
_cell.length_a   1.000
_cell.length_b   1.000
_cell.length_c   1.000
_cell.angle_alpha   90.00
_cell.angle_beta   90.00
_cell.angle_gamma   90.00
#
_symmetry.space_group_name_H-M   'P 1'
#
loop_
_entity.id
_entity.type
_entity.pdbx_description
1 polymer ?
#
loop_
_entity_poly.entity_id
_entity_poly.type
_entity_poly.pdbx_seq_one_letter_code
_entity_poly.pdbx_strand_id
1 'polypeptide(L)'
;MADHIDVTDLPDALIITNVDVSVFIDDKSKSEFESVFLEYDGDAQFLYLRNFHRARVNFSCPERAAKARIHQHETHVCGSKIKCYFAQLKESPTNDSPHLHPPKPDKQFLISPPASPPVGWEQIPESNPVINYDLLAAMAQLAPGQAHELHPATEDQPGIVVHICEDPKGYKEQNIVQTKCPERST
;
A
#
# COMPACT_ATOMS: atom_id res chain seq x y z
N MET A 1 35.49 -22.37 -29.90
CA MET A 1 35.09 -21.15 -29.17
C MET A 1 33.67 -21.40 -28.68
N ALA A 2 33.49 -21.70 -27.41
CA ALA A 2 32.16 -21.77 -26.80
C ALA A 2 31.88 -20.38 -26.25
N ASP A 3 30.87 -19.70 -26.80
CA ASP A 3 30.43 -18.40 -26.29
C ASP A 3 29.91 -18.60 -24.87
N HIS A 4 30.66 -18.07 -23.90
CA HIS A 4 30.27 -18.03 -22.50
C HIS A 4 29.19 -16.96 -22.35
N ILE A 5 27.93 -17.35 -22.59
CA ILE A 5 26.78 -16.49 -22.30
C ILE A 5 26.80 -16.26 -20.79
N ASP A 6 27.06 -15.03 -20.37
CA ASP A 6 26.99 -14.64 -18.97
C ASP A 6 25.52 -14.63 -18.53
N VAL A 7 25.10 -15.74 -17.94
CA VAL A 7 23.71 -15.99 -17.51
C VAL A 7 23.40 -15.33 -16.17
N THR A 8 24.40 -14.72 -15.51
CA THR A 8 24.27 -14.27 -14.12
C THR A 8 23.32 -13.08 -13.93
N ASP A 9 23.07 -12.28 -14.97
CA ASP A 9 22.17 -11.13 -14.93
C ASP A 9 20.76 -11.43 -15.53
N LEU A 10 20.51 -12.69 -15.92
CA LEU A 10 19.21 -13.04 -16.48
C LEU A 10 18.18 -13.30 -15.37
N PRO A 11 16.92 -12.86 -15.55
CA PRO A 11 15.86 -13.15 -14.60
C PRO A 11 15.44 -14.63 -14.68
N ASP A 12 14.93 -15.13 -13.56
CA ASP A 12 14.43 -16.48 -13.37
C ASP A 12 13.03 -16.72 -13.96
N ALA A 13 12.40 -15.69 -14.52
CA ALA A 13 11.01 -15.75 -14.98
C ALA A 13 10.86 -15.33 -16.45
N LEU A 14 9.94 -16.01 -17.14
CA LEU A 14 9.52 -15.70 -18.51
C LEU A 14 8.07 -15.22 -18.56
N ILE A 15 7.81 -14.26 -19.44
CA ILE A 15 6.48 -13.86 -19.90
C ILE A 15 6.26 -14.50 -21.27
N ILE A 16 5.33 -15.42 -21.34
CA ILE A 16 4.87 -16.07 -22.56
C ILE A 16 3.67 -15.29 -23.08
N THR A 17 3.73 -14.92 -24.35
CA THR A 17 2.67 -14.20 -25.06
C THR A 17 2.12 -15.06 -26.19
N ASN A 18 0.94 -14.66 -26.68
CA ASN A 18 0.22 -15.39 -27.72
C ASN A 18 -0.14 -16.82 -27.29
N VAL A 19 -0.53 -16.98 -26.03
CA VAL A 19 -0.99 -18.26 -25.48
C VAL A 19 -2.41 -18.52 -25.99
N ASP A 20 -2.66 -19.74 -26.47
CA ASP A 20 -3.95 -20.14 -27.02
C ASP A 20 -5.07 -20.02 -25.98
N VAL A 21 -6.29 -19.70 -26.43
CA VAL A 21 -7.44 -19.52 -25.53
C VAL A 21 -7.81 -20.83 -24.81
N SER A 22 -7.60 -21.97 -25.48
CA SER A 22 -7.86 -23.30 -24.93
C SER A 22 -7.09 -23.57 -23.64
N VAL A 23 -5.85 -23.10 -23.53
CA VAL A 23 -4.98 -23.25 -22.34
C VAL A 23 -5.62 -22.65 -21.08
N PHE A 24 -6.50 -21.65 -21.24
CA PHE A 24 -7.17 -21.03 -20.10
C PHE A 24 -8.50 -21.67 -19.73
N ILE A 25 -9.07 -22.54 -20.58
CA ILE A 25 -10.43 -23.09 -20.43
C ILE A 25 -10.37 -24.61 -20.21
N ASP A 26 -9.58 -25.31 -21.00
CA ASP A 26 -9.47 -26.75 -21.00
C ASP A 26 -8.25 -27.23 -20.20
N ASP A 27 -8.48 -28.12 -19.24
CA ASP A 27 -7.42 -28.66 -18.38
C ASP A 27 -6.42 -29.52 -19.16
N LYS A 28 -6.84 -30.15 -20.26
CA LYS A 28 -5.93 -30.93 -21.09
C LYS A 28 -4.97 -30.03 -21.87
N SER A 29 -5.46 -29.02 -22.57
CA SER A 29 -4.61 -28.01 -23.22
C SER A 29 -3.70 -27.28 -22.22
N LYS A 30 -4.21 -27.01 -21.01
CA LYS A 30 -3.40 -26.44 -19.93
C LYS A 30 -2.26 -27.35 -19.51
N SER A 31 -2.54 -28.64 -19.26
CA SER A 31 -1.52 -29.62 -18.89
C SER A 31 -0.49 -29.82 -20.01
N GLU A 32 -0.91 -29.81 -21.27
CA GLU A 32 -0.01 -29.89 -22.43
C GLU A 32 0.92 -28.67 -22.47
N PHE A 33 0.37 -27.46 -22.30
CA PHE A 33 1.16 -26.25 -22.21
C PHE A 33 2.16 -26.26 -21.04
N GLU A 34 1.73 -26.66 -19.83
CA GLU A 34 2.61 -26.74 -18.65
C GLU A 34 3.71 -27.78 -18.85
N SER A 35 3.40 -28.93 -19.48
CA SER A 35 4.36 -30.01 -19.72
C SER A 35 5.60 -29.55 -20.51
N VAL A 36 5.42 -28.62 -21.45
CA VAL A 36 6.49 -28.04 -22.26
C VAL A 36 7.52 -27.31 -21.41
N PHE A 37 7.08 -26.59 -20.37
CA PHE A 37 7.98 -25.84 -19.50
C PHE A 37 8.48 -26.67 -18.32
N LEU A 38 7.66 -27.61 -17.84
CA LEU A 38 8.04 -28.57 -16.80
C LEU A 38 9.16 -29.53 -17.24
N GLU A 39 9.33 -29.77 -18.55
CA GLU A 39 10.47 -30.52 -19.10
C GLU A 39 11.82 -29.88 -18.75
N TYR A 40 11.86 -28.55 -18.65
CA TYR A 40 13.07 -27.81 -18.28
C TYR A 40 13.22 -27.66 -16.77
N ASP A 41 12.10 -27.62 -16.05
CA ASP A 41 12.06 -27.38 -14.62
C ASP A 41 10.80 -27.96 -13.97
N GLY A 42 10.95 -29.06 -13.23
CA GLY A 42 9.83 -29.73 -12.57
C GLY A 42 9.14 -28.89 -11.49
N ASP A 43 9.81 -27.84 -10.98
CA ASP A 43 9.28 -26.94 -9.95
C ASP A 43 8.78 -25.61 -10.55
N ALA A 44 8.63 -25.51 -11.87
CA ALA A 44 8.15 -24.30 -12.53
C ALA A 44 6.75 -23.88 -12.04
N GLN A 45 6.57 -22.59 -11.78
CA GLN A 45 5.29 -22.03 -11.34
C GLN A 45 4.64 -21.20 -12.44
N PHE A 46 3.33 -21.38 -12.64
CA PHE A 46 2.57 -20.73 -13.70
C PHE A 46 1.57 -19.72 -13.15
N LEU A 47 1.60 -18.49 -13.69
CA LEU A 47 0.61 -17.45 -13.43
C LEU A 47 -0.06 -17.04 -14.74
N TYR A 48 -1.36 -17.31 -14.85
CA TYR A 48 -2.12 -17.07 -16.07
C TYR A 48 -2.76 -15.67 -16.08
N LEU A 49 -2.57 -14.95 -17.18
CA LEU A 49 -3.15 -13.64 -17.45
C LEU A 49 -4.12 -13.78 -18.64
N ARG A 50 -5.26 -14.42 -18.40
CA ARG A 50 -6.24 -14.84 -19.44
C ARG A 50 -6.59 -13.71 -20.41
N ASN A 51 -7.00 -12.55 -19.91
CA ASN A 51 -7.43 -11.42 -20.77
C ASN A 51 -6.30 -10.83 -21.61
N PHE A 52 -5.04 -11.10 -21.25
CA PHE A 52 -3.88 -10.65 -21.98
C PHE A 52 -3.30 -11.72 -22.92
N HIS A 53 -3.90 -12.93 -22.96
CA HIS A 53 -3.36 -14.10 -23.67
C HIS A 53 -1.89 -14.36 -23.32
N ARG A 54 -1.58 -14.23 -22.02
CA ARG A 54 -0.24 -14.33 -21.47
C ARG A 54 -0.19 -15.30 -20.31
N ALA A 55 0.99 -15.89 -20.11
CA ALA A 55 1.33 -16.63 -18.91
C ALA A 55 2.70 -16.17 -18.43
N ARG A 56 2.89 -16.08 -17.12
CA ARG A 56 4.21 -15.93 -16.51
C ARG A 56 4.63 -17.31 -15.99
N VAL A 57 5.86 -17.70 -16.30
CA VAL A 57 6.48 -18.93 -15.79
C VAL A 57 7.68 -18.53 -14.96
N ASN A 58 7.67 -18.86 -13.68
CA ASN A 58 8.82 -18.71 -12.80
C ASN A 58 9.58 -20.04 -12.75
N PHE A 59 10.88 -19.99 -13.00
CA PHE A 59 11.77 -21.14 -12.91
C PHE A 59 12.57 -21.06 -11.60
N SER A 60 13.15 -22.17 -11.17
CA SER A 60 13.99 -22.25 -9.98
C SER A 60 15.33 -21.55 -10.16
N CYS A 61 15.81 -21.41 -11.40
CA CYS A 61 17.05 -20.70 -11.71
C CYS A 61 17.05 -20.04 -13.11
N PRO A 62 17.85 -18.97 -13.30
CA PRO A 62 17.97 -18.27 -14.59
C PRO A 62 18.41 -19.13 -15.76
N GLU A 63 19.28 -20.13 -15.53
CA GLU A 63 19.76 -21.02 -16.59
C GLU A 63 18.64 -21.85 -17.22
N ARG A 64 17.70 -22.34 -16.40
CA ARG A 64 16.53 -23.08 -16.87
C ARG A 64 15.60 -22.16 -17.67
N ALA A 65 15.36 -20.94 -17.19
CA ALA A 65 14.60 -19.93 -17.90
C ALA A 65 15.24 -19.59 -19.26
N ALA A 66 16.56 -19.39 -19.30
CA ALA A 66 17.29 -19.12 -20.53
C ALA A 66 17.20 -20.29 -21.53
N LYS A 67 17.38 -21.52 -21.05
CA LYS A 67 17.25 -22.73 -21.87
C LYS A 67 15.83 -22.92 -22.41
N ALA A 68 14.82 -22.77 -21.57
CA ALA A 68 13.42 -22.83 -21.97
C ALA A 68 13.10 -21.75 -23.01
N ARG A 69 13.61 -20.53 -22.84
CA ARG A 69 13.44 -19.44 -23.81
C ARG A 69 14.07 -19.80 -25.15
N ILE A 70 15.32 -20.26 -25.18
CA ILE A 70 16.02 -20.59 -26.44
C ILE A 70 15.24 -21.64 -27.24
N HIS A 71 14.71 -22.66 -26.56
CA HIS A 71 14.01 -23.75 -27.24
C HIS A 71 12.54 -23.44 -27.59
N GLN A 72 11.81 -22.75 -26.71
CA GLN A 72 10.37 -22.58 -26.84
C GLN A 72 9.96 -21.25 -27.49
N HIS A 73 10.87 -20.28 -27.62
CA HIS A 73 10.56 -19.04 -28.31
C HIS A 73 10.23 -19.31 -29.77
N GLU A 74 9.09 -18.78 -30.24
CA GLU A 74 8.59 -18.97 -31.61
C GLU A 74 8.22 -20.42 -31.99
N THR A 75 7.98 -21.29 -31.01
CA THR A 75 7.45 -22.63 -31.24
C THR A 75 5.91 -22.66 -31.22
N HIS A 76 5.32 -23.74 -31.73
CA HIS A 76 3.88 -23.96 -31.70
C HIS A 76 3.52 -24.79 -30.47
N VAL A 77 2.70 -24.24 -29.58
CA VAL A 77 2.15 -24.93 -28.41
C VAL A 77 0.64 -24.79 -28.43
N CYS A 78 -0.09 -25.91 -28.35
CA CYS A 78 -1.56 -25.93 -28.43
C CYS A 78 -2.12 -25.19 -29.66
N GLY A 79 -1.44 -25.27 -30.81
CA GLY A 79 -1.87 -24.64 -32.07
C GLY A 79 -1.49 -23.16 -32.24
N SER A 80 -0.97 -22.50 -31.20
CA SER A 80 -0.54 -21.08 -31.26
C SER A 80 0.98 -20.94 -31.23
N LYS A 81 1.53 -20.04 -32.06
CA LYS A 81 2.96 -19.72 -32.08
C LYS A 81 3.31 -18.77 -30.92
N ILE A 82 3.89 -19.30 -29.85
CA ILE A 82 4.15 -18.53 -28.62
C ILE A 82 5.42 -17.67 -28.75
N LYS A 83 5.49 -16.58 -27.99
CA LYS A 83 6.74 -15.80 -27.82
C LYS A 83 7.10 -15.67 -26.35
N CYS A 84 8.34 -16.02 -26.03
CA CYS A 84 8.89 -16.01 -24.68
C CYS A 84 9.81 -14.81 -24.47
N TYR A 85 9.49 -13.95 -23.50
CA TYR A 85 10.27 -12.79 -23.10
C TYR A 85 10.73 -12.93 -21.66
N PHE A 86 11.92 -12.43 -21.32
CA PHE A 86 12.33 -12.37 -19.92
C PHE A 86 11.46 -11.38 -19.14
N ALA A 87 11.03 -11.76 -17.94
CA ALA A 87 10.29 -10.87 -17.05
C ALA A 87 11.26 -9.80 -16.52
N GLN A 88 10.90 -8.53 -16.66
CA GLN A 88 11.74 -7.43 -16.20
C GLN A 88 11.92 -7.52 -14.68
N LEU A 89 13.17 -7.63 -14.22
CA LEU A 89 13.49 -7.50 -12.81
C LEU A 89 13.19 -6.05 -12.41
N LYS A 90 12.29 -5.85 -11.44
CA LYS A 90 12.18 -4.53 -10.82
C LYS A 90 13.48 -4.33 -10.05
N GLU A 91 14.37 -3.51 -10.58
CA GLU A 91 15.54 -3.05 -9.83
C GLU A 91 15.05 -2.58 -8.46
N SER A 92 15.56 -3.19 -7.40
CA SER A 92 15.44 -2.60 -6.07
C SER A 92 15.99 -1.18 -6.16
N PRO A 93 15.34 -0.16 -5.57
CA PRO A 93 15.88 1.19 -5.60
C PRO A 93 17.31 1.13 -5.06
N THR A 94 18.28 1.28 -5.95
CA THR A 94 19.68 1.44 -5.59
C THR A 94 19.79 2.76 -4.84
N ASN A 95 20.81 2.90 -4.00
CA ASN A 95 21.04 4.13 -3.21
C ASN A 95 21.19 5.40 -4.08
N ASP A 96 21.26 5.24 -5.40
CA ASP A 96 21.37 6.31 -6.39
C ASP A 96 20.03 6.69 -7.04
N SER A 97 18.90 6.11 -6.61
CA SER A 97 17.60 6.47 -7.15
C SER A 97 17.27 7.94 -6.79
N PRO A 98 16.75 8.76 -7.74
CA PRO A 98 16.43 10.16 -7.48
C PRO A 98 15.21 10.37 -6.57
N HIS A 99 14.61 9.29 -6.05
CA HIS A 99 13.43 9.32 -5.20
C HIS A 99 13.80 9.38 -3.73
N LEU A 100 12.92 9.96 -2.91
CA LEU A 100 13.07 9.95 -1.45
C LEU A 100 13.18 8.52 -0.93
N HIS A 101 14.15 8.27 -0.07
CA HIS A 101 14.32 6.96 0.58
C HIS A 101 13.11 6.62 1.46
N PRO A 102 12.77 5.32 1.59
CA PRO A 102 11.80 4.88 2.58
C PRO A 102 12.18 5.41 3.98
N PRO A 103 11.22 5.87 4.78
CA PRO A 103 11.50 6.38 6.12
C PRO A 103 12.12 5.28 7.00
N LYS A 104 13.03 5.67 7.89
CA LYS A 104 13.63 4.76 8.85
C LYS A 104 12.53 4.04 9.65
N PRO A 105 12.64 2.71 9.87
CA PRO A 105 11.59 1.90 10.51
C PRO A 105 11.32 2.26 11.98
N ASP A 106 12.15 3.11 12.58
CA ASP A 106 12.10 3.53 13.98
C ASP A 106 10.77 4.20 14.41
N LYS A 107 9.90 4.60 13.47
CA LYS A 107 8.63 5.31 13.74
C LYS A 107 7.39 4.64 13.12
N GLN A 108 7.48 3.39 12.67
CA GLN A 108 6.39 2.71 11.97
C GLN A 108 5.29 2.11 12.88
N PHE A 109 5.42 2.23 14.20
CA PHE A 109 4.39 1.78 15.16
C PHE A 109 3.15 2.70 15.23
N LEU A 110 3.22 3.91 14.65
CA LEU A 110 2.13 4.90 14.67
C LEU A 110 1.23 4.88 13.42
N ILE A 111 1.46 3.97 12.49
CA ILE A 111 0.72 3.91 11.22
C ILE A 111 0.05 2.55 11.08
N SER A 112 -1.24 2.56 10.78
CA SER A 112 -2.09 1.36 10.80
C SER A 112 -2.05 0.57 9.49
N PRO A 113 -2.04 -0.78 9.55
CA PRO A 113 -1.87 -1.63 10.74
C PRO A 113 -0.39 -1.72 11.16
N PRO A 114 -0.03 -1.50 12.44
CA PRO A 114 1.37 -1.47 12.85
C PRO A 114 1.93 -2.88 13.00
N ALA A 115 3.21 -3.04 12.71
CA ALA A 115 3.99 -4.11 13.32
C ALA A 115 3.98 -3.90 14.85
N SER A 116 3.94 -4.99 15.61
CA SER A 116 3.91 -4.97 17.08
C SER A 116 4.97 -4.00 17.64
N PRO A 117 4.65 -3.22 18.70
CA PRO A 117 5.64 -2.40 19.39
C PRO A 117 6.84 -3.26 19.82
N PRO A 118 8.07 -2.68 19.87
CA PRO A 118 9.25 -3.41 20.30
C PRO A 118 9.12 -3.87 21.76
N VAL A 119 9.82 -4.96 22.10
CA VAL A 119 9.85 -5.50 23.46
C VAL A 119 10.36 -4.42 24.42
N GLY A 120 9.56 -4.09 25.44
CA GLY A 120 9.87 -3.05 26.42
C GLY A 120 9.29 -1.66 26.12
N TRP A 121 8.52 -1.49 25.04
CA TRP A 121 7.74 -0.27 24.81
C TRP A 121 6.56 -0.20 25.76
N GLU A 122 6.50 0.84 26.59
CA GLU A 122 5.35 1.15 27.45
C GLU A 122 4.73 2.49 27.03
N GLN A 123 3.41 2.55 27.07
CA GLN A 123 2.69 3.79 26.81
C GLN A 123 3.05 4.80 27.90
N ILE A 124 3.65 5.92 27.50
CA ILE A 124 3.92 7.03 28.43
C ILE A 124 2.57 7.55 28.94
N PRO A 125 2.40 7.74 30.26
CA PRO A 125 1.20 8.36 30.80
C PRO A 125 0.98 9.71 30.12
N GLU A 126 -0.19 9.90 29.52
CA GLU A 126 -0.57 11.21 29.02
C GLU A 126 -0.48 12.21 30.18
N SER A 127 0.10 13.39 29.90
CA SER A 127 0.12 14.45 30.91
C SER A 127 -1.31 14.75 31.35
N ASN A 128 -1.49 15.04 32.64
CA ASN A 128 -2.76 15.58 33.11
C ASN A 128 -3.09 16.87 32.33
N PRO A 129 -4.38 17.17 32.09
CA PRO A 129 -4.77 18.41 31.44
C PRO A 129 -4.24 19.58 32.26
N VAL A 130 -3.38 20.39 31.63
CA VAL A 130 -2.87 21.61 32.26
C VAL A 130 -4.01 22.61 32.32
N ILE A 131 -4.50 22.91 33.54
CA ILE A 131 -5.51 23.94 33.76
C ILE A 131 -4.81 25.29 33.59
N ASN A 132 -5.09 25.97 32.47
CA ASN A 132 -4.61 27.31 32.23
C ASN A 132 -5.57 28.33 32.86
N TYR A 133 -5.15 28.97 33.95
CA TYR A 133 -5.94 29.97 34.67
C TYR A 133 -6.25 31.21 33.83
N ASP A 134 -5.37 31.58 32.90
CA ASP A 134 -5.60 32.72 32.01
C ASP A 134 -6.75 32.42 31.04
N LEU A 135 -6.86 31.18 30.55
CA LEU A 135 -8.00 30.76 29.74
C LEU A 135 -9.30 30.76 30.55
N LEU A 136 -9.28 30.32 31.81
CA LEU A 136 -10.45 30.39 32.69
C LEU A 136 -10.89 31.84 32.93
N ALA A 137 -9.95 32.74 33.20
CA ALA A 137 -10.23 34.15 33.38
C ALA A 137 -10.77 34.80 32.10
N ALA A 138 -10.17 34.50 30.94
CA ALA A 138 -10.65 34.98 29.65
C ALA A 138 -12.06 34.48 29.33
N MET A 139 -12.34 33.19 29.56
CA MET A 139 -13.68 32.62 29.39
C MET A 139 -14.71 33.26 30.32
N ALA A 140 -14.34 33.61 31.55
CA ALA A 140 -15.24 34.27 32.51
C ALA A 140 -15.57 35.72 32.11
N GLN A 141 -14.71 36.38 31.32
CA GLN A 141 -14.92 37.75 30.83
C GLN A 141 -15.84 37.81 29.60
N LEU A 142 -16.11 36.66 28.96
CA LEU A 142 -16.99 36.56 27.80
C LEU A 142 -18.45 36.85 28.19
N ALA A 143 -18.88 38.10 28.01
CA ALA A 143 -20.27 38.52 28.23
C ALA A 143 -21.16 38.25 27.00
N PRO A 144 -22.36 37.67 27.15
CA PRO A 144 -23.33 37.50 26.07
C PRO A 144 -23.65 38.82 25.36
N GLY A 145 -23.76 38.78 24.04
CA GLY A 145 -24.06 39.95 23.20
C GLY A 145 -22.85 40.86 22.91
N GLN A 146 -21.69 40.61 23.51
CA GLN A 146 -20.46 41.37 23.23
C GLN A 146 -19.54 40.66 22.25
N ALA A 147 -18.87 41.44 21.41
CA ALA A 147 -17.76 40.98 20.59
C ALA A 147 -16.46 41.01 21.41
N HIS A 148 -15.74 39.89 21.47
CA HIS A 148 -14.44 39.79 22.12
C HIS A 148 -13.37 39.52 21.07
N GLU A 149 -12.44 40.47 20.90
CA GLU A 149 -11.29 40.31 20.02
C GLU A 149 -10.23 39.43 20.70
N LEU A 150 -10.01 38.23 20.14
CA LEU A 150 -9.01 37.29 20.63
C LEU A 150 -7.62 37.58 20.06
N HIS A 151 -7.58 38.03 18.80
CA HIS A 151 -6.34 38.34 18.12
C HIS A 151 -6.53 39.54 17.18
N PRO A 152 -5.70 40.59 17.29
CA PRO A 152 -5.79 41.72 16.39
C PRO A 152 -5.33 41.36 14.98
N ALA A 153 -5.91 42.05 13.99
CA ALA A 153 -5.47 41.94 12.61
C ALA A 153 -4.04 42.48 12.45
N THR A 154 -3.25 41.83 11.59
CA THR A 154 -1.90 42.26 11.17
C THR A 154 -1.89 42.39 9.64
N GLU A 155 -0.83 42.96 9.05
CA GLU A 155 -0.73 43.16 7.58
C GLU A 155 -0.95 41.86 6.78
N ASP A 156 -0.46 40.72 7.29
CA ASP A 156 -0.53 39.43 6.60
C ASP A 156 -1.63 38.49 7.11
N GLN A 157 -2.38 38.86 8.17
CA GLN A 157 -3.37 37.97 8.79
C GLN A 157 -4.61 38.72 9.34
N PRO A 158 -5.82 38.21 9.09
CA PRO A 158 -7.04 38.81 9.63
C PRO A 158 -7.12 38.61 11.15
N GLY A 159 -7.81 39.54 11.82
CA GLY A 159 -8.10 39.42 13.24
C GLY A 159 -9.12 38.33 13.54
N ILE A 160 -9.13 37.83 14.77
CA ILE A 160 -10.06 36.82 15.26
C ILE A 160 -10.94 37.47 16.33
N VAL A 161 -12.24 37.50 16.06
CA VAL A 161 -13.25 38.05 16.97
C VAL A 161 -14.30 36.97 17.25
N VAL A 162 -14.67 36.81 18.51
CA VAL A 162 -15.72 35.90 18.96
C VAL A 162 -16.95 36.72 19.34
N HIS A 163 -18.10 36.34 18.78
CA HIS A 163 -19.40 36.89 19.16
C HIS A 163 -20.15 35.88 20.01
N ILE A 164 -20.44 36.23 21.26
CA ILE A 164 -21.19 35.36 22.16
C ILE A 164 -22.68 35.64 21.92
N CYS A 165 -23.43 34.61 21.55
CA CYS A 165 -24.87 34.75 21.32
C CYS A 165 -25.59 35.07 22.64
N GLU A 166 -26.58 35.95 22.57
CA GLU A 166 -27.53 36.13 23.66
C GLU A 166 -28.47 34.93 23.74
N ASP A 167 -28.89 34.61 24.96
CA ASP A 167 -29.92 33.59 25.16
C ASP A 167 -31.26 34.06 24.55
N PRO A 168 -31.97 33.18 23.82
CA PRO A 168 -33.26 33.54 23.25
C PRO A 168 -34.28 33.85 24.37
N LYS A 169 -35.24 34.76 24.07
CA LYS A 169 -36.29 35.14 25.02
C LYS A 169 -37.05 33.89 25.51
N GLY A 170 -36.95 33.61 26.81
CA GLY A 170 -37.58 32.45 27.44
C GLY A 170 -36.68 31.22 27.59
N TYR A 171 -35.39 31.32 27.26
CA TYR A 171 -34.40 30.29 27.56
C TYR A 171 -34.33 30.04 29.07
N LYS A 172 -34.40 28.77 29.45
CA LYS A 172 -34.10 28.31 30.81
C LYS A 172 -32.91 27.37 30.68
N GLU A 173 -31.86 27.57 31.47
CA GLU A 173 -30.74 26.63 31.54
C GLU A 173 -31.30 25.22 31.77
N GLN A 174 -31.10 24.35 30.77
CA GLN A 174 -31.44 22.94 30.90
C GLN A 174 -30.20 22.23 31.40
N ASN A 175 -30.31 21.54 32.54
CA ASN A 175 -29.28 20.62 32.96
C ASN A 175 -29.15 19.51 31.91
N ILE A 176 -27.99 19.41 31.29
CA ILE A 176 -27.69 18.33 30.33
C ILE A 176 -27.70 17.03 31.13
N VAL A 177 -28.72 16.20 30.89
CA VAL A 177 -28.83 14.89 31.52
C VAL A 177 -27.83 13.96 30.84
N GLN A 178 -26.86 13.45 31.58
CA GLN A 178 -25.91 12.46 31.08
C GLN A 178 -26.65 11.19 30.63
N THR A 179 -26.64 10.92 29.33
CA THR A 179 -27.19 9.68 28.76
C THR A 179 -26.20 8.54 28.92
N LYS A 180 -26.69 7.36 29.32
CA LYS A 180 -25.86 6.14 29.37
C LYS A 180 -25.38 5.76 27.97
N CYS A 181 -24.15 5.26 27.87
CA CYS A 181 -23.62 4.66 26.64
C CYS A 181 -24.50 3.45 26.24
N PRO A 182 -24.96 3.33 24.99
CA PRO A 182 -25.77 2.21 24.54
C PRO A 182 -24.98 0.89 24.63
N GLU A 183 -25.68 -0.19 24.98
CA GLU A 183 -25.03 -1.50 25.11
C GLU A 183 -24.48 -1.99 23.76
N ARG A 184 -23.26 -2.52 23.79
CA ARG A 184 -22.58 -3.02 22.60
C ARG A 184 -23.12 -4.41 22.28
N SER A 185 -23.78 -4.58 21.14
CA SER A 185 -24.19 -5.90 20.67
C SER A 185 -22.95 -6.74 20.38
N THR A 186 -22.70 -7.74 21.23
CA THR A 186 -21.77 -8.85 20.97
C THR A 186 -22.35 -9.81 19.95
#